data_AF-A0A7J2Z0H7-F1
#
_entry.id   AF-A0A7J2Z0H7-F1
#
_cell.length_a   1.000
_cell.length_b   1.000
_cell.length_c   1.000
_cell.angle_alpha   90.00
_cell.angle_beta   90.00
_cell.angle_gamma   90.00
#
_symmetry.space_group_name_H-M   'P 1'
#
loop_
_entity.id
_entity.type
_entity.pdbx_description
1 polymer ?
#
loop_
_entity_poly.entity_id
_entity_poly.type
_entity_poly.pdbx_seq_one_letter_code
_entity_poly.pdbx_strand_id
1 'polypeptide(L)' 'MGSIKTSRKKVRLAKAARTARPVPIFIRLKTGRRVTTNPKRRHWRTRKLRKREKE' A
#
# COMPACT_ATOMS: atom_id res chain seq x y z
N MET A 1 -22.99 -0.48 -4.74
CA MET A 1 -22.16 0.52 -5.46
C MET A 1 -20.66 0.38 -5.16
N GLY A 2 -19.92 -0.39 -5.97
CA GLY A 2 -18.45 -0.49 -5.91
C GLY A 2 -17.71 0.18 -7.08
N SER A 3 -18.45 0.50 -8.15
CA SER A 3 -17.92 1.02 -9.41
C SER A 3 -17.71 2.55 -9.37
N ILE A 4 -18.72 3.30 -8.92
CA ILE A 4 -18.66 4.76 -8.86
C ILE A 4 -17.87 5.20 -7.62
N LYS A 5 -16.80 5.97 -7.83
CA LYS A 5 -15.91 6.49 -6.79
C LYS A 5 -15.51 7.92 -7.11
N THR A 6 -15.53 8.80 -6.10
CA THR A 6 -14.99 10.16 -6.22
C THR A 6 -13.49 10.14 -6.51
N SER A 7 -12.98 11.20 -7.15
CA SER A 7 -11.55 11.33 -7.48
C SER A 7 -10.65 11.18 -6.24
N ARG A 8 -11.02 11.83 -5.14
CA ARG A 8 -10.31 11.73 -3.85
C ARG A 8 -10.19 10.30 -3.34
N LYS A 9 -11.25 9.49 -3.48
CA LYS A 9 -11.24 8.06 -3.09
C LYS A 9 -10.32 7.27 -4.01
N LYS A 10 -10.34 7.51 -5.33
CA LYS A 10 -9.45 6.86 -6.30
C LYS A 10 -7.97 7.11 -5.99
N VAL A 11 -7.57 8.36 -5.74
CA VAL A 11 -6.19 8.72 -5.39
C VAL A 11 -5.71 8.00 -4.12
N ARG A 12 -6.54 7.94 -3.08
CA ARG A 12 -6.19 7.23 -1.84
C ARG A 12 -6.02 5.72 -2.06
N LEU A 13 -6.91 5.10 -2.85
CA LEU A 13 -6.82 3.68 -3.18
C LEU A 13 -5.55 3.39 -4.01
N ALA A 14 -5.22 4.25 -4.97
CA ALA A 14 -3.99 4.14 -5.74
C ALA A 14 -2.73 4.24 -4.85
N LYS A 15 -2.71 5.21 -3.91
CA LYS A 15 -1.62 5.34 -2.93
C LYS A 15 -1.49 4.09 -2.07
N ALA A 16 -2.61 3.56 -1.57
CA ALA A 16 -2.63 2.35 -0.74
C ALA A 16 -2.12 1.10 -1.48
N ALA A 17 -2.43 0.99 -2.78
CA ALA A 17 -1.88 -0.06 -3.64
C ALA A 17 -0.36 0.10 -3.83
N ARG A 18 0.11 1.33 -4.09
CA ARG A 18 1.53 1.62 -4.28
C ARG A 18 2.38 1.32 -3.04
N THR A 19 1.88 1.61 -1.84
CA THR A 19 2.62 1.38 -0.58
C THR A 19 2.76 -0.09 -0.18
N ALA A 20 1.95 -0.99 -0.76
CA ALA A 20 1.96 -2.41 -0.42
C ALA A 20 3.04 -3.23 -1.17
N ARG A 21 3.88 -2.57 -1.97
CA ARG A 21 4.96 -3.21 -2.75
C ARG A 21 6.11 -3.70 -1.85
N PRO A 22 6.82 -4.78 -2.23
CA PRO A 22 8.01 -5.24 -1.53
C PRO A 22 9.20 -4.28 -1.71
N VAL A 23 10.24 -4.46 -0.90
CA VAL A 23 11.48 -3.69 -1.01
C VAL A 23 12.21 -4.04 -2.33
N PRO A 24 12.55 -3.05 -3.17
CA PRO A 24 13.32 -3.25 -4.38
C PRO A 24 14.66 -3.97 -4.16
N ILE A 25 15.10 -4.74 -5.16
CA ILE A 25 16.31 -5.57 -5.04
C ILE A 25 17.59 -4.75 -4.87
N PHE A 26 17.72 -3.64 -5.59
CA PHE A 26 18.91 -2.77 -5.49
C PHE A 26 19.08 -2.16 -4.09
N ILE A 27 18.00 -1.94 -3.34
CA ILE A 27 18.05 -1.48 -1.95
C ILE A 27 18.56 -2.60 -1.04
N ARG A 28 18.11 -3.85 -1.25
CA ARG A 28 18.62 -5.00 -0.52
C ARG A 28 20.12 -5.20 -0.75
N LEU A 29 20.58 -5.05 -1.99
CA LEU A 29 22.00 -5.13 -2.33
C LEU A 29 22.80 -3.98 -1.69
N LYS A 30 22.33 -2.74 -1.81
CA LYS A 30 22.98 -1.55 -1.23
C LYS A 30 23.11 -1.62 0.30
N THR A 31 22.14 -2.23 0.97
CA THR A 31 22.11 -2.33 2.45
C THR A 31 22.69 -3.64 2.99
N GLY A 32 23.29 -4.49 2.15
CA GLY A 32 23.83 -5.78 2.60
C GLY A 32 22.76 -6.67 3.24
N ARG A 33 21.54 -6.66 2.70
CA ARG A 33 20.36 -7.38 3.22
C ARG A 33 19.92 -6.97 4.64
N ARG A 34 20.30 -5.79 5.14
CA ARG A 34 19.75 -5.24 6.39
C ARG A 34 18.28 -4.82 6.24
N VAL A 35 17.88 -4.30 5.07
CA VAL A 35 16.50 -3.88 4.79
C VAL A 35 15.84 -4.84 3.81
N THR A 36 15.17 -5.87 4.33
CA THR A 36 14.58 -6.96 3.52
C THR A 36 13.07 -6.88 3.37
N THR A 37 12.37 -6.40 4.40
CA THR A 37 10.90 -6.40 4.45
C THR A 37 10.33 -4.98 4.51
N ASN A 38 9.10 -4.82 4.02
CA ASN A 38 8.35 -3.58 4.13
C ASN A 38 7.29 -3.73 5.25
N PRO A 39 7.41 -3.04 6.39
CA PRO A 39 6.46 -3.16 7.51
C PRO A 39 5.05 -2.64 7.15
N LYS A 40 4.95 -1.77 6.14
CA LYS A 40 3.66 -1.23 5.66
C LYS A 40 2.98 -2.16 4.65
N ARG A 41 3.60 -3.29 4.28
CA ARG A 41 2.98 -4.32 3.43
C ARG A 41 1.66 -4.78 4.07
N ARG A 42 0.67 -5.04 3.22
CA ARG A 42 -0.70 -5.31 3.66
C ARG A 42 -1.35 -6.32 2.73
N HIS A 43 -1.92 -7.38 3.31
CA HIS A 43 -2.79 -8.32 2.59
C HIS A 43 -4.27 -7.92 2.75
N TRP A 44 -5.06 -8.08 1.68
CA TRP A 44 -6.46 -7.62 1.63
C TRP A 44 -7.42 -8.49 2.46
N ARG A 45 -7.10 -9.76 2.70
CA ARG A 45 -7.88 -10.64 3.59
C ARG A 45 -7.59 -10.32 5.06
N THR A 46 -6.31 -10.22 5.43
CA THR A 46 -5.88 -10.09 6.83
C THR A 46 -6.04 -8.68 7.40
N ARG A 47 -5.72 -7.62 6.65
CA ARG A 47 -5.76 -6.24 7.17
C ARG A 47 -6.51 -5.30 6.22
N LYS A 48 -7.68 -4.85 6.67
CA LYS A 48 -8.57 -3.97 5.89
C LYS A 48 -8.05 -2.54 5.85
N LEU A 49 -8.41 -1.82 4.78
CA LEU A 49 -8.14 -0.39 4.67
C LEU A 49 -9.16 0.35 5.52
N ARG A 50 -8.69 1.18 6.45
CA ARG A 50 -9.56 2.14 7.13
C ARG A 50 -10.03 3.17 6.10
N LYS A 51 -11.30 3.09 5.73
CA LYS A 51 -11.95 4.13 4.93
C LYS A 51 -12.35 5.23 5.92
N ARG A 52 -11.67 6.37 5.89
CA ARG A 52 -12.28 7.59 6.41
C ARG A 52 -13.32 8.01 5.37
N GLU A 53 -14.54 7.54 5.56
CA GLU A 53 -15.72 8.14 4.97
C GLU A 53 -15.82 9.49 5.68
N LYS A 54 -15.27 10.52 5.02
CA LYS A 54 -15.58 11.88 5.40
C LYS A 54 -16.96 12.11 4.80
N GLU A 55 -17.89 12.54 5.63
CA GLU A 55 -19.02 13.41 5.29
C GLU A 55 -18.75 14.24 4.02
#